data_AF-A0AA85G4S9-F1
#
_entry.id   AF-A0AA85G4S9-F1
#
_cell.length_a   1.000
_cell.length_b   1.000
_cell.length_c   1.000
_cell.angle_alpha   90.00
_cell.angle_beta   90.00
_cell.angle_gamma   90.00
#
_symmetry.space_group_name_H-M   'P 1'
#
loop_
_entity.id
_entity.type
_entity.pdbx_description
1 polymer ?
#
loop_
_entity_poly.entity_id
_entity_poly.type
_entity_poly.pdbx_seq_one_letter_code
_entity_poly.pdbx_strand_id
1 'polypeptide(L)'
;MDGVITEWQKLDSSKKYKEAYDVVSHAISNNKHPELYWRKAHSCRNLANSLGKNDKQVYKKYIEEGLSACDEGLRIDPESSKCNSWYGIFLNLSSEIEGINKRIENSFKMKNHWMKAIKTDPDDFVTLHALGRW
;
A
#
# COMPACT_ATOMS: atom_id res chain seq x y z
N MET A 1 -15.49 -8.61 -9.76
CA MET A 1 -14.24 -8.25 -9.07
C MET A 1 -13.06 -8.47 -10.00
N ASP A 2 -12.97 -9.63 -10.63
CA ASP A 2 -11.86 -10.00 -11.54
C ASP A 2 -11.65 -9.01 -12.69
N GLY A 3 -12.72 -8.54 -13.35
CA GLY A 3 -12.60 -7.53 -14.41
C GLY A 3 -11.92 -6.24 -13.97
N VAL A 4 -12.25 -5.74 -12.77
CA VAL A 4 -11.62 -4.54 -12.17
C VAL A 4 -10.15 -4.81 -11.87
N ILE A 5 -9.83 -6.00 -11.35
CA ILE A 5 -8.45 -6.39 -11.05
C ILE A 5 -7.60 -6.47 -12.32
N THR A 6 -8.11 -7.09 -13.38
CA THR A 6 -7.43 -7.19 -14.68
C THR A 6 -7.23 -5.83 -15.32
N GLU A 7 -8.24 -4.96 -15.26
CA GLU A 7 -8.13 -3.59 -15.76
C GLU A 7 -7.08 -2.79 -14.98
N TRP A 8 -7.11 -2.87 -13.65
CA TRP A 8 -6.10 -2.24 -12.78
C TRP A 8 -4.69 -2.70 -13.12
N GLN A 9 -4.46 -4.01 -13.28
CA GLN A 9 -3.15 -4.58 -13.64
C GLN A 9 -2.65 -4.02 -14.98
N LYS A 10 -3.54 -3.91 -15.97
CA LYS A 10 -3.21 -3.37 -17.29
C LYS A 10 -2.82 -1.89 -17.20
N LEU A 11 -3.58 -1.09 -16.45
CA LEU A 11 -3.34 0.34 -16.27
C LEU A 11 -2.03 0.58 -15.50
N ASP A 12 -1.82 -0.14 -14.41
CA ASP A 12 -0.62 -0.05 -13.58
C ASP A 12 0.65 -0.43 -14.37
N SER A 13 0.60 -1.54 -15.11
CA SER A 13 1.70 -1.98 -16.00
C SER A 13 1.98 -0.98 -17.13
N SER A 14 0.95 -0.25 -17.57
CA SER A 14 1.07 0.82 -18.58
C SER A 14 1.46 2.18 -17.99
N LYS A 15 1.78 2.24 -16.68
CA LYS A 15 2.09 3.46 -15.92
C LYS A 15 0.98 4.51 -15.91
N LYS A 16 -0.26 4.10 -16.20
CA LYS A 16 -1.47 4.93 -16.10
C LYS A 16 -1.97 4.96 -14.66
N TYR A 17 -1.15 5.52 -13.77
CA TYR A 17 -1.33 5.39 -12.33
C TYR A 17 -2.59 6.07 -11.79
N LYS A 18 -2.99 7.19 -12.40
CA LYS A 18 -4.19 7.92 -11.99
C LYS A 18 -5.44 7.12 -12.33
N GLU A 19 -5.49 6.60 -13.54
CA GLU A 19 -6.58 5.73 -14.00
C GLU A 19 -6.63 4.43 -13.20
N ALA A 20 -5.48 3.81 -12.90
CA ALA A 20 -5.41 2.63 -12.05
C ALA A 20 -6.02 2.92 -10.66
N TYR A 21 -5.59 4.03 -10.02
CA TYR A 21 -6.14 4.47 -8.74
C TYR A 21 -7.66 4.72 -8.81
N ASP A 22 -8.14 5.37 -9.88
CA ASP A 22 -9.54 5.72 -10.02
C ASP A 22 -10.40 4.46 -10.18
N VAL A 23 -9.99 3.49 -11.01
CA VAL A 23 -10.71 2.23 -11.23
C VAL A 23 -10.93 1.46 -9.91
N VAL A 24 -9.89 1.32 -9.08
CA VAL A 24 -10.05 0.62 -7.79
C VAL A 24 -10.81 1.45 -6.76
N SER A 25 -10.65 2.77 -6.76
CA SER A 25 -11.40 3.65 -5.85
C SER A 25 -12.90 3.62 -6.12
N HIS A 26 -13.31 3.65 -7.40
CA HIS A 26 -14.71 3.49 -7.78
C HIS A 26 -15.25 2.09 -7.42
N ALA A 27 -14.44 1.05 -7.60
CA ALA A 27 -14.84 -0.31 -7.25
C ALA A 27 -15.08 -0.47 -5.73
N ILE A 28 -14.25 0.15 -4.88
CA ILE A 28 -14.39 0.12 -3.42
C ILE A 28 -15.71 0.74 -2.95
N SER A 29 -16.22 1.76 -3.63
CA SER A 29 -17.52 2.37 -3.30
C SER A 29 -18.68 1.37 -3.40
N ASN A 30 -18.56 0.39 -4.29
CA ASN A 30 -19.60 -0.64 -4.50
C ASN A 30 -19.31 -1.93 -3.74
N ASN A 31 -18.04 -2.28 -3.54
CA ASN A 31 -17.64 -3.52 -2.91
C ASN A 31 -16.34 -3.34 -2.12
N LYS A 32 -16.43 -3.38 -0.79
CA LYS A 32 -15.28 -3.29 0.10
C LYS A 32 -14.61 -4.66 0.21
N HIS A 33 -13.40 -4.80 -0.33
CA HIS A 33 -12.67 -6.06 -0.32
C HIS A 33 -11.15 -5.84 -0.18
N PRO A 34 -10.40 -6.65 0.61
CA PRO A 34 -8.96 -6.48 0.82
C PRO A 34 -8.15 -6.40 -0.48
N GLU A 35 -8.52 -7.20 -1.49
CA GLU A 35 -7.88 -7.18 -2.81
C GLU A 35 -7.94 -5.80 -3.49
N LEU A 36 -9.00 -5.02 -3.27
CA LEU A 36 -9.10 -3.68 -3.84
C LEU A 36 -8.32 -2.66 -3.01
N TYR A 37 -8.29 -2.83 -1.70
CA TYR A 37 -7.61 -1.91 -0.78
C TYR A 37 -6.10 -1.93 -0.93
N TRP A 38 -5.46 -3.10 -1.00
CA TRP A 38 -4.00 -3.14 -1.21
C TRP A 38 -3.62 -2.61 -2.60
N ARG A 39 -4.46 -2.83 -3.63
CA ARG A 39 -4.26 -2.24 -4.97
C ARG A 39 -4.40 -0.73 -4.97
N LYS A 40 -5.36 -0.19 -4.21
CA LYS A 40 -5.47 1.25 -3.98
C LYS A 40 -4.20 1.79 -3.31
N ALA A 41 -3.72 1.11 -2.27
CA ALA A 41 -2.46 1.48 -1.60
C ALA A 41 -1.26 1.44 -2.57
N HIS A 42 -1.14 0.40 -3.38
CA HIS A 42 -0.13 0.32 -4.44
C HIS A 42 -0.19 1.53 -5.40
N SER A 43 -1.39 1.84 -5.91
CA SER A 43 -1.58 3.00 -6.79
C SER A 43 -1.26 4.32 -6.10
N CYS A 44 -1.58 4.48 -4.81
CA CYS A 44 -1.17 5.65 -4.02
C CYS A 44 0.35 5.80 -4.00
N ARG A 45 1.12 4.71 -3.81
CA ARG A 45 2.59 4.78 -3.86
C ARG A 45 3.10 5.20 -5.24
N ASN A 46 2.50 4.67 -6.31
CA ASN A 46 2.85 5.07 -7.67
C ASN A 46 2.53 6.55 -7.95
N LEU A 47 1.41 7.07 -7.46
CA LEU A 47 1.05 8.49 -7.54
C LEU A 47 1.97 9.37 -6.68
N ALA A 48 2.31 8.94 -5.47
CA ALA A 48 3.28 9.64 -4.62
C ALA A 48 4.64 9.78 -5.33
N ASN A 49 5.15 8.70 -5.91
CA ASN A 49 6.44 8.70 -6.60
C ASN A 49 6.44 9.48 -7.92
N SER A 50 5.30 9.52 -8.64
CA SER A 50 5.19 10.22 -9.92
C SER A 50 4.89 11.70 -9.76
N LEU A 51 3.87 12.05 -8.98
CA LEU A 51 3.40 13.43 -8.81
C LEU A 51 4.07 14.13 -7.63
N GLY A 52 4.41 13.39 -6.58
CA GLY A 52 4.98 13.94 -5.34
C GLY A 52 6.49 14.18 -5.38
N LYS A 53 7.19 13.86 -6.48
CA LYS A 53 8.65 14.02 -6.58
C LYS A 53 9.13 15.44 -6.28
N ASN A 54 8.38 16.44 -6.75
CA ASN A 54 8.68 17.86 -6.55
C ASN A 54 7.66 18.56 -5.64
N ASP A 55 6.67 17.83 -5.14
CA ASP A 55 5.59 18.37 -4.30
C ASP A 55 5.43 17.50 -3.06
N LYS A 56 5.97 17.98 -1.94
CA LYS A 56 5.93 17.29 -0.65
C LYS A 56 4.51 17.14 -0.11
N GLN A 57 3.60 18.07 -0.41
CA GLN A 57 2.21 17.98 0.05
C GLN A 57 1.48 16.86 -0.70
N VAL A 58 1.68 16.78 -2.02
CA VAL A 58 1.13 15.68 -2.84
C VAL A 58 1.72 14.34 -2.44
N TYR A 59 3.03 14.27 -2.19
CA TYR A 59 3.67 13.04 -1.68
C TYR A 59 3.03 12.60 -0.37
N LYS A 60 2.98 13.48 0.63
CA LYS A 60 2.41 13.20 1.95
C LYS A 60 0.95 12.75 1.86
N LYS A 61 0.12 13.45 1.07
CA LYS A 61 -1.29 13.08 0.83
C LYS A 61 -1.43 11.63 0.40
N TYR A 62 -0.68 11.20 -0.61
CA TYR A 62 -0.78 9.82 -1.11
C TYR A 62 -0.18 8.78 -0.16
N ILE A 63 0.83 9.15 0.65
CA ILE A 63 1.32 8.27 1.73
C ILE A 63 0.24 8.05 2.79
N GLU A 64 -0.40 9.11 3.26
CA GLU A 64 -1.50 9.03 4.24
C GLU A 64 -2.69 8.23 3.69
N GLU A 65 -3.07 8.48 2.43
CA GLU A 65 -4.17 7.76 1.80
C GLU A 65 -3.86 6.28 1.57
N GLY A 66 -2.63 5.94 1.18
CA GLY A 66 -2.20 4.55 1.02
C GLY A 66 -2.17 3.79 2.35
N LEU A 67 -1.74 4.44 3.43
CA LEU A 67 -1.79 3.87 4.78
C LEU A 67 -3.23 3.62 5.23
N SER A 68 -4.12 4.60 5.03
CA SER A 68 -5.55 4.46 5.34
C SER A 68 -6.21 3.34 4.52
N ALA A 69 -5.87 3.21 3.24
CA ALA A 69 -6.39 2.12 2.41
C ALA A 69 -5.96 0.74 2.96
N CYS A 70 -4.71 0.59 3.39
CA CYS A 70 -4.25 -0.66 4.02
C CYS A 70 -4.99 -0.94 5.33
N ASP A 71 -5.21 0.08 6.17
CA ASP A 71 -5.94 -0.06 7.43
C ASP A 71 -7.37 -0.56 7.19
N GLU A 72 -8.10 0.04 6.24
CA GLU A 72 -9.46 -0.40 5.87
C GLU A 72 -9.46 -1.84 5.34
N GLY A 73 -8.45 -2.22 4.54
CA GLY A 73 -8.29 -3.60 4.09
C GLY A 73 -8.08 -4.59 5.23
N LEU A 74 -7.26 -4.22 6.22
CA LEU A 74 -6.98 -5.03 7.41
C LEU A 74 -8.15 -5.12 8.40
N ARG A 75 -9.05 -4.12 8.42
CA ARG A 75 -10.30 -4.23 9.21
C ARG A 75 -11.25 -5.29 8.64
N ILE A 76 -11.17 -5.55 7.34
CA ILE A 76 -11.98 -6.59 6.67
C ILE A 76 -11.30 -7.95 6.82
N ASP A 77 -10.00 -8.02 6.55
CA ASP A 77 -9.19 -9.23 6.71
C ASP A 77 -7.85 -8.90 7.38
N PRO A 78 -7.75 -9.08 8.71
CA PRO A 78 -6.52 -8.82 9.48
C PRO A 78 -5.33 -9.68 9.06
N GLU A 79 -5.58 -10.82 8.40
CA GLU A 79 -4.56 -11.80 8.00
C GLU A 79 -4.23 -11.71 6.50
N SER A 80 -4.82 -10.74 5.79
CA SER A 80 -4.51 -10.45 4.39
C SER A 80 -3.02 -10.16 4.24
N SER A 81 -2.32 -11.05 3.54
CA SER A 81 -0.88 -10.93 3.34
C SER A 81 -0.53 -9.59 2.67
N LYS A 82 -1.18 -9.27 1.55
CA LYS A 82 -0.89 -8.04 0.79
C LYS A 82 -1.21 -6.79 1.59
N CYS A 83 -2.34 -6.72 2.30
CA CYS A 83 -2.63 -5.54 3.12
C CYS A 83 -1.58 -5.36 4.24
N ASN A 84 -1.16 -6.44 4.92
CA ASN A 84 -0.09 -6.37 5.92
C ASN A 84 1.24 -5.92 5.28
N SER A 85 1.60 -6.48 4.13
CA SER A 85 2.80 -6.13 3.36
C SER A 85 2.88 -4.63 3.09
N TRP A 86 1.80 -4.10 2.50
CA TRP A 86 1.69 -2.69 2.11
C TRP A 86 1.55 -1.77 3.33
N TYR A 87 0.87 -2.19 4.40
CA TYR A 87 0.78 -1.41 5.63
C TYR A 87 2.17 -1.16 6.25
N GLY A 88 3.02 -2.19 6.33
CA GLY A 88 4.40 -2.06 6.80
C GLY A 88 5.22 -1.10 5.91
N ILE A 89 5.06 -1.18 4.59
CA ILE A 89 5.70 -0.26 3.64
C ILE A 89 5.25 1.19 3.89
N PHE A 90 3.94 1.43 4.01
CA PHE A 90 3.40 2.77 4.24
C PHE A 90 3.75 3.34 5.62
N LEU A 91 3.86 2.50 6.66
CA LEU A 91 4.41 2.93 7.95
C LEU A 91 5.85 3.43 7.81
N ASN A 92 6.71 2.71 7.06
CA ASN A 92 8.07 3.18 6.81
C ASN A 92 8.09 4.51 6.05
N LEU A 93 7.28 4.64 5.00
CA LEU A 93 7.19 5.87 4.21
C LEU A 93 6.65 7.07 5.03
N SER A 94 5.66 6.85 5.90
CA SER A 94 5.16 7.89 6.82
C SER A 94 6.26 8.30 7.81
N SER A 95 6.98 7.33 8.35
CA SER A 95 8.09 7.60 9.27
C SER A 95 9.26 8.32 8.62
N GLU A 96 9.51 8.15 7.32
CA GLU A 96 10.50 8.96 6.58
C GLU A 96 10.09 10.43 6.48
N ILE A 97 8.78 10.72 6.41
CA ILE A 97 8.25 12.09 6.43
C ILE A 97 8.35 12.69 7.84
N GLU A 98 8.03 11.92 8.87
CA GLU A 98 7.98 12.36 10.28
C GLU A 98 9.35 12.42 10.95
N GLY A 99 10.33 11.64 10.47
CA GLY A 99 11.70 11.63 10.95
C GLY A 99 12.10 10.37 11.74
N ILE A 100 13.38 10.30 12.10
CA ILE A 100 14.03 9.08 12.63
C ILE A 100 13.38 8.54 13.91
N ASN A 101 12.92 9.41 14.82
CA ASN A 101 12.27 9.00 16.06
C ASN A 101 10.99 8.21 15.78
N LYS A 102 10.21 8.66 14.79
CA LYS A 102 9.00 7.95 14.38
C LYS A 102 9.32 6.61 13.74
N ARG A 103 10.37 6.55 12.93
CA ARG A 103 10.83 5.30 12.31
C ARG A 103 11.20 4.26 13.37
N ILE A 104 11.87 4.67 14.45
CA ILE A 104 12.20 3.78 15.57
C ILE A 104 10.92 3.30 16.26
N GLU A 105 10.00 4.21 16.60
CA GLU A 105 8.71 3.86 17.25
C GLU A 105 7.90 2.86 16.41
N ASN A 106 7.82 3.10 15.10
CA ASN A 106 7.02 2.27 14.20
C ASN A 106 7.74 0.99 13.75
N SER A 107 9.06 0.85 13.95
CA SER A 107 9.85 -0.29 13.46
C SER A 107 9.30 -1.65 13.91
N PHE A 108 8.87 -1.77 15.17
CA PHE A 108 8.24 -2.97 15.70
C PHE A 108 6.89 -3.26 15.05
N LYS A 109 6.09 -2.22 14.75
CA LYS A 109 4.82 -2.38 14.03
C LYS A 109 5.05 -2.84 12.59
N MET A 110 6.02 -2.23 11.90
CA MET A 110 6.40 -2.63 10.53
C MET A 110 6.81 -4.10 10.49
N LYS A 111 7.72 -4.52 11.39
CA LYS A 111 8.15 -5.91 11.51
C LYS A 111 6.97 -6.85 11.74
N ASN A 112 6.07 -6.51 12.68
CA ASN A 112 4.91 -7.36 12.97
C ASN A 112 4.02 -7.57 11.76
N HIS A 113 3.74 -6.52 10.97
CA HIS A 113 2.96 -6.64 9.75
C HIS A 113 3.67 -7.48 8.69
N TRP A 114 4.97 -7.26 8.43
CA TRP A 114 5.70 -8.08 7.46
C TRP A 114 5.85 -9.53 7.89
N MET A 115 6.03 -9.81 9.19
CA MET A 115 6.04 -11.18 9.71
C MET A 115 4.69 -11.89 9.53
N LYS A 116 3.57 -11.16 9.65
CA LYS A 116 2.24 -11.70 9.31
C LYS A 116 2.12 -11.98 7.82
N ALA A 117 2.57 -11.06 6.98
CA ALA A 117 2.52 -11.22 5.52
C ALA A 117 3.29 -12.46 5.05
N ILE A 118 4.54 -12.65 5.49
CA ILE A 118 5.34 -13.84 5.10
C ILE A 118 4.84 -15.14 5.70
N LYS A 119 4.08 -15.11 6.81
CA LYS A 119 3.47 -16.31 7.36
C LYS A 119 2.38 -16.85 6.42
N THR A 120 1.66 -15.94 5.76
CA THR A 120 0.57 -16.27 4.84
C THR A 120 1.07 -16.48 3.40
N ASP A 121 2.02 -15.67 2.95
CA ASP A 121 2.61 -15.72 1.60
C ASP A 121 4.15 -15.58 1.71
N PRO A 122 4.88 -16.68 2.00
CA PRO A 122 6.32 -16.64 2.28
C PRO A 122 7.18 -16.23 1.08
N ASP A 123 6.65 -16.38 -0.13
CA ASP A 123 7.36 -16.09 -1.39
C ASP A 123 7.00 -14.69 -1.95
N ASP A 124 6.27 -13.86 -1.21
CA ASP A 124 5.93 -12.51 -1.64
C ASP A 124 7.18 -11.63 -1.77
N PHE A 125 7.65 -11.45 -3.00
CA PHE A 125 8.83 -10.65 -3.31
C PHE A 125 8.75 -9.22 -2.74
N VAL A 126 7.56 -8.60 -2.71
CA VAL A 126 7.37 -7.24 -2.19
C VAL A 126 7.70 -7.19 -0.70
N THR A 127 7.17 -8.14 0.08
CA THR A 127 7.43 -8.24 1.52
C THR A 127 8.87 -8.60 1.80
N LEU A 128 9.43 -9.58 1.09
CA LEU A 128 10.83 -10.00 1.26
C LEU A 128 11.79 -8.84 0.96
N HIS A 129 11.54 -8.08 -0.10
CA HIS A 129 12.31 -6.89 -0.43
C HIS A 129 12.17 -5.80 0.64
N ALA A 130 10.96 -5.57 1.18
CA ALA A 130 10.74 -4.59 2.24
C ALA A 130 11.47 -4.98 3.53
N LEU A 131 11.40 -6.26 3.93
CA LEU A 131 12.13 -6.81 5.07
C LEU A 131 13.65 -6.70 4.91
N GLY A 132 14.18 -6.93 3.71
CA GLY A 132 15.62 -6.81 3.45
C GLY A 132 16.13 -5.37 3.46
N ARG A 133 15.25 -4.38 3.23
CA ARG A 133 15.59 -2.95 3.27
C ARG A 133 15.40 -2.32 4.65
N TRP A 134 14.52 -2.86 5.47
CA TRP A 134 14.26 -2.42 6.84
C TRP A 134 15.49 -2.62 7.72
#